data_AF-A0A1I6EF45-F1
#
_entry.id   AF-A0A1I6EF45-F1
#
_cell.length_a   1.000
_cell.length_b   1.000
_cell.length_c   1.000
_cell.angle_alpha   90.00
_cell.angle_beta   90.00
_cell.angle_gamma   90.00
#
_symmetry.space_group_name_H-M   'P 1'
#
loop_
_entity.id
_entity.type
_entity.pdbx_description
1 polymer ?
#
loop_
_entity_poly.entity_id
_entity_poly.type
_entity_poly.pdbx_seq_one_letter_code
_entity_poly.pdbx_strand_id
1 'polypeptide(L)' 'MRIAFRNGLLFVSLTIMYKGKTKSIDNVVIDTGAAYSIISPDVVDDLGLVYEKDDTVVTSYGIGGKQYAFVKQVKPGT' A
#
# COMPACT_ATOMS: atom_id res chain seq x y z
N MET A 1 -14.28 -7.44 -6.80
CA MET A 1 -13.89 -6.42 -5.80
C MET A 1 -15.13 -5.96 -5.06
N ARG A 2 -15.14 -5.99 -3.71
CA ARG A 2 -16.23 -5.49 -2.88
C ARG A 2 -15.77 -4.21 -2.19
N ILE A 3 -16.55 -3.13 -2.33
CA ILE A 3 -16.29 -1.84 -1.67
C ILE A 3 -17.26 -1.72 -0.49
N ALA A 4 -16.74 -1.37 0.68
CA ALA A 4 -17.52 -1.13 1.89
C ALA A 4 -17.48 0.37 2.24
N PHE A 5 -18.63 1.01 2.33
CA PHE A 5 -18.74 2.39 2.80
C PHE A 5 -18.96 2.42 4.32
N ARG A 6 -18.05 3.05 5.07
CA ARG A 6 -18.11 3.16 6.53
C ARG A 6 -17.64 4.55 6.95
N ASN A 7 -18.44 5.27 7.73
CA ASN A 7 -18.07 6.56 8.32
C ASN A 7 -17.50 7.58 7.30
N GLY A 8 -18.09 7.66 6.10
CA GLY A 8 -17.65 8.60 5.06
C GLY A 8 -16.47 8.11 4.21
N LEU A 9 -15.94 6.92 4.45
CA LEU A 9 -14.79 6.38 3.71
C LEU A 9 -15.16 5.10 2.96
N LEU A 10 -14.55 4.92 1.79
CA LEU A 10 -14.64 3.71 0.99
C LEU A 10 -13.48 2.79 1.31
N PHE A 11 -13.79 1.56 1.68
CA PHE A 11 -12.81 0.54 2.06
C PHE A 11 -12.85 -0.64 1.11
N VAL A 12 -11.69 -1.23 0.86
CA VAL A 12 -11.52 -2.48 0.12
C VAL A 12 -10.54 -3.39 0.84
N SER A 13 -10.55 -4.66 0.46
CA SER A 13 -9.47 -5.60 0.73
C SER A 13 -8.63 -5.76 -0.53
N LEU A 14 -7.30 -5.68 -0.38
CA LEU A 14 -6.33 -5.86 -1.45
C LEU A 14 -5.57 -7.16 -1.19
N THR A 15 -5.43 -8.02 -2.19
CA THR A 15 -4.50 -9.15 -2.10
C THR A 15 -3.29 -8.84 -2.99
N ILE A 16 -2.09 -8.93 -2.42
CA ILE A 16 -0.83 -8.73 -3.14
C ILE A 16 0.04 -9.99 -3.05
N MET A 17 0.82 -10.22 -4.09
CA MET A 17 1.80 -11.28 -4.17
C MET A 17 3.20 -10.69 -4.38
N TYR A 18 4.16 -11.16 -3.58
CA TYR A 18 5.56 -10.76 -3.66
C TYR A 18 6.47 -11.94 -3.28
N LYS A 19 7.50 -12.20 -4.11
CA LYS A 19 8.47 -13.31 -3.93
C LYS A 19 7.80 -14.67 -3.61
N GLY A 20 6.67 -14.97 -4.27
CA GLY A 20 5.92 -16.22 -4.11
C GLY A 20 5.03 -16.30 -2.85
N LYS A 21 5.05 -15.27 -2.00
CA LYS A 21 4.14 -15.12 -0.85
C LYS A 21 2.95 -14.25 -1.23
N THR A 22 1.80 -14.52 -0.64
CA THR A 22 0.55 -13.78 -0.86
C THR A 22 0.02 -13.27 0.47
N LYS A 23 -0.48 -12.04 0.51
CA LYS A 23 -1.14 -11.45 1.69
C LYS A 23 -2.36 -10.65 1.29
N SER A 24 -3.44 -10.84 2.04
CA SER A 24 -4.60 -9.95 2.00
C SER A 24 -4.44 -8.84 3.04
N ILE A 25 -4.66 -7.61 2.61
CA ILE A 25 -4.62 -6.39 3.41
C ILE A 25 -6.04 -5.85 3.43
N ASP A 26 -6.68 -5.94 4.59
CA ASP A 26 -8.03 -5.43 4.81
C ASP A 26 -8.00 -3.96 5.22
N ASN A 27 -9.17 -3.32 5.15
CA ASN A 27 -9.37 -1.93 5.59
C ASN A 27 -8.49 -0.90 4.84
N VAL A 28 -8.21 -1.15 3.56
CA VAL A 28 -7.52 -0.18 2.69
C VAL A 28 -8.52 0.88 2.25
N VAL A 29 -8.19 2.16 2.47
CA VAL A 29 -9.01 3.29 2.02
C VAL A 29 -8.77 3.54 0.54
N ILE A 30 -9.85 3.73 -0.23
CA ILE A 30 -9.77 4.29 -1.58
C ILE A 30 -9.60 5.81 -1.45
N ASP A 31 -8.41 6.30 -1.77
CA ASP A 31 -8.10 7.74 -1.74
C ASP A 31 -7.84 8.24 -3.16
N THR A 32 -8.80 8.96 -3.73
CA THR A 32 -8.67 9.57 -5.07
C THR A 32 -7.77 10.81 -5.09
N GLY A 33 -7.39 11.34 -3.92
CA GLY A 33 -6.47 12.46 -3.77
C GLY A 33 -5.00 12.03 -3.63
N ALA A 34 -4.73 10.73 -3.46
CA ALA A 34 -3.39 10.21 -3.34
C ALA A 34 -2.75 9.94 -4.72
N ALA A 35 -1.54 10.48 -4.94
CA ALA A 35 -0.77 10.22 -6.16
C ALA A 35 -0.25 8.78 -6.27
N TYR A 36 -0.11 8.09 -5.14
CA TYR A 36 0.37 6.71 -5.05
C TYR A 36 -0.47 5.93 -4.03
N SER A 37 -0.54 4.62 -4.19
CA SER A 37 -0.98 3.74 -3.11
C SER A 37 0.13 3.66 -2.06
N ILE A 38 -0.16 4.06 -0.82
CA ILE A 38 0.79 4.01 0.30
C ILE A 38 0.34 2.90 1.24
N ILE A 39 1.23 1.92 1.47
CA ILE A 39 1.01 0.81 2.38
C ILE A 39 2.02 0.94 3.53
N SER A 40 1.55 0.75 4.77
CA SER A 40 2.45 0.73 5.93
C SER A 40 3.44 -0.44 5.82
N PRO A 41 4.76 -0.22 5.98
CA PRO A 41 5.76 -1.29 5.97
C PRO A 41 5.44 -2.41 6.97
N ASP A 42 4.91 -2.05 8.15
CA ASP A 42 4.57 -3.01 9.21
C ASP A 42 3.54 -4.06 8.77
N VAL A 43 2.67 -3.69 7.82
CA VAL A 43 1.61 -4.58 7.31
C VAL A 43 2.15 -5.56 6.27
N VAL A 44 3.33 -5.33 5.69
CA VAL A 44 3.87 -6.12 4.58
C VAL A 44 5.29 -6.67 4.81
N ASP A 45 5.87 -6.45 5.99
CA ASP A 45 7.20 -6.93 6.35
C ASP A 45 7.34 -8.47 6.25
N ASP A 46 6.28 -9.21 6.60
CA ASP A 46 6.23 -10.68 6.49
C ASP A 46 6.30 -11.21 5.04
N LEU A 47 5.92 -10.39 4.05
CA LEU A 47 6.15 -10.66 2.64
C LEU A 47 7.61 -10.43 2.23
N GLY A 48 8.43 -9.80 3.07
CA GLY A 48 9.79 -9.37 2.76
C GLY A 48 9.82 -8.10 1.91
N LEU A 49 8.77 -7.28 1.97
CA LEU A 49 8.70 -5.97 1.32
C LEU A 49 9.43 -4.93 2.17
N VAL A 50 10.75 -5.01 2.15
CA VAL A 50 11.66 -4.07 2.82
C VAL A 50 12.40 -3.23 1.79
N TYR A 51 12.99 -2.13 2.24
CA TYR A 51 13.85 -1.31 1.40
C TYR A 51 15.06 -2.12 0.89
N GLU A 52 15.33 -2.06 -0.41
CA GLU A 52 16.50 -2.62 -1.08
C GLU A 52 17.27 -1.49 -1.79
N LYS A 53 18.57 -1.67 -2.02
CA LYS A 53 19.47 -0.63 -2.55
C LYS A 53 18.98 0.02 -3.85
N ASP A 54 18.29 -0.74 -4.69
CA ASP A 54 17.84 -0.32 -6.01
C ASP A 54 16.40 0.24 -6.00
N ASP A 55 15.78 0.37 -4.83
CA ASP A 55 14.46 0.98 -4.73
C ASP A 55 14.49 2.49 -4.92
N THR A 56 13.56 2.98 -5.72
CA THR A 56 13.29 4.41 -5.83
C THR A 56 12.67 4.92 -4.53
N VAL A 57 13.26 5.96 -3.96
CA VAL A 57 12.66 6.73 -2.87
C VAL A 57 11.88 7.90 -3.46
N VAL A 58 10.61 8.01 -3.08
CA VAL A 58 9.73 9.11 -3.45
C VAL A 58 9.43 9.97 -2.23
N THR A 59 9.15 11.25 -2.48
CA THR A 59 8.67 12.19 -1.47
C THR A 59 7.22 12.52 -1.76
N SER A 60 6.37 12.45 -0.74
CA SER A 60 4.98 12.90 -0.79
C SER A 60 4.75 14.06 0.17
N TYR A 61 3.74 14.89 -0.14
CA TYR A 61 3.30 16.00 0.70
C TYR A 61 1.80 15.86 0.95
N GLY A 62 1.41 15.85 2.22
CA GLY A 62 0.02 15.85 2.64
C GLY A 62 -0.23 16.91 3.70
N ILE A 63 -1.39 16.82 4.37
CA ILE A 63 -1.75 17.75 5.46
C ILE A 63 -0.70 17.75 6.58
N GLY A 64 -0.11 16.58 6.89
CA GLY A 64 0.96 16.44 7.88
C GLY A 64 2.35 16.88 7.41
N GLY A 65 2.47 17.44 6.20
CA GLY A 65 3.75 17.84 5.62
C GLY A 65 4.42 16.73 4.80
N LYS A 66 5.75 16.72 4.82
CA LYS A 66 6.61 15.89 3.97
C LYS A 66 6.75 14.47 4.52
N GLN A 67 6.63 13.46 3.66
CA GLN A 67 6.91 12.06 3.97
C GLN A 67 7.80 11.42 2.88
N TYR A 68 8.51 10.36 3.27
CA TYR A 68 9.34 9.57 2.37
C TYR A 68 8.84 8.13 2.33
N ALA A 69 8.85 7.53 1.13
CA ALA A 69 8.52 6.12 0.93
C ALA A 69 9.43 5.52 -0.14
N PHE A 70 9.67 4.20 -0.06
CA PHE A 70 10.30 3.46 -1.14
C PHE A 70 9.22 2.79 -2.00
N VAL A 71 9.50 2.64 -3.30
CA VAL A 71 8.55 2.08 -4.26
C VAL A 71 8.89 0.63 -4.53
N LYS A 72 7.90 -0.26 -4.46
CA LYS A 72 8.00 -1.66 -4.83
C LYS A 72 6.99 -2.02 -5.91
N GLN A 73 7.43 -2.86 -6.85
CA GLN A 73 6.53 -3.53 -7.80
C GLN A 73 6.02 -4.82 -7.16
N VAL A 74 4.69 -4.97 -7.11
CA VAL A 74 4.00 -6.15 -6.59
C VAL A 74 3.01 -6.67 -7.63
N LYS A 75 2.64 -7.95 -7.54
CA LYS A 75 1.59 -8.51 -8.39
C LYS A 75 0.26 -8.52 -7.64
N PRO A 76 -0.88 -8.32 -8.32
CA PRO A 76 -2.18 -8.64 -7.74
C PRO A 76 -2.23 -10.12 -7.31
N GLY A 77 -2.81 -10.40 -6.16
CA GLY A 77 -3.17 -11.76 -5.78
C GLY A 77 -4.39 -12.22 -6.59
N THR A 78 -4.36 -13.49 -7.01
CA THR A 78 -5.50 -14.18 -7.66
C THR A 78 -6.56 -14.57 -6.65
#